data_AF-A0A7J5Y8I5-F1
#
_entry.id   AF-A0A7J5Y8I5-F1
#
_cell.length_a   1.000
_cell.length_b   1.000
_cell.length_c   1.000
_cell.angle_alpha   90.00
_cell.angle_beta   90.00
_cell.angle_gamma   90.00
#
_symmetry.space_group_name_H-M   'P 1'
#
loop_
_entity.id
_entity.type
_entity.pdbx_description
1 polymer ?
#
loop_
_entity_poly.entity_id
_entity_poly.type
_entity_poly.pdbx_seq_one_letter_code
_entity_poly.pdbx_strand_id
1 'polypeptide(L)'
;MEQCGEIPWLQRVAGPDEPTQILAKLCKDGKLDGPHYGPAGRVKVENRVFMAPTEIEDENGLKRQTDEHLALTVLKHWEEIPKVGCKLVPEHVETRPLLHPDKPGIEQGRIEMWVDIFPKDMTAPGPALDISPRRPKKFELRVIVWNTDEVVLEDDDIFTGEKSSDIFVRGWLKGQQEDKQDTDVHYHSITGEGNFNWRFVYPIDYLMAEEKIVISKKESMFAWDETEYKIPARLNLQVWDADHFSADDFLGAVDEKLLLTAKQCTLEMVTNQGEMPSISIFKQKRIKGWWPRPDIALLWFLIPFKAAKHLICDQYRWLTIKLFSALLLLAILGLFLYSMPGRPDIALLWFLIPFKAAKHLICDQYRWLTIKIVSVLLLLAILGLFLYNMPGTW
;
A
#
# COMPACT_ATOMS: atom_id res chain seq x y z
N MET A 1 -44.93 21.34 -47.32
CA MET A 1 -43.53 21.21 -46.89
C MET A 1 -43.31 22.26 -45.82
N GLU A 2 -43.85 22.01 -44.63
CA GLU A 2 -43.54 22.87 -43.48
C GLU A 2 -42.06 22.67 -43.16
N GLN A 3 -41.32 23.77 -43.22
CA GLN A 3 -39.97 23.82 -42.70
C GLN A 3 -40.01 23.31 -41.27
N CYS A 4 -39.29 22.21 -41.04
CA CYS A 4 -38.95 21.73 -39.72
C CYS A 4 -38.34 22.92 -38.98
N GLY A 5 -39.11 23.52 -38.07
CA GLY A 5 -38.72 24.73 -37.36
C GLY A 5 -37.35 24.56 -36.74
N GLU A 6 -36.56 25.62 -36.76
CA GLU A 6 -35.20 25.69 -36.22
C GLU A 6 -35.12 25.10 -34.80
N ILE A 7 -34.73 23.83 -34.81
CA ILE A 7 -34.00 22.96 -33.89
C ILE A 7 -34.22 23.11 -32.36
N PRO A 8 -35.30 22.52 -31.82
CA PRO A 8 -35.45 22.24 -30.39
C PRO A 8 -34.72 20.99 -29.84
N TRP A 9 -33.99 20.20 -30.66
CA TRP A 9 -33.65 18.79 -30.32
C TRP A 9 -32.18 18.35 -30.50
N LEU A 10 -31.23 19.25 -30.81
CA LEU A 10 -29.89 18.85 -31.28
C LEU A 10 -28.94 18.18 -30.25
N GLN A 11 -29.28 18.07 -28.97
CA GLN A 11 -28.42 17.41 -27.98
C GLN A 11 -29.24 16.64 -26.95
N ARG A 12 -29.24 15.31 -27.01
CA ARG A 12 -29.77 14.50 -25.92
C ARG A 12 -29.25 13.06 -25.83
N VAL A 13 -27.98 12.85 -26.14
CA VAL A 13 -27.33 11.53 -25.95
C VAL A 13 -26.18 11.59 -24.92
N ALA A 14 -25.74 12.78 -24.50
CA ALA A 14 -24.67 12.95 -23.51
C ALA A 14 -25.21 13.21 -22.08
N GLY A 15 -26.04 12.30 -21.59
CA GLY A 15 -26.36 12.21 -20.17
C GLY A 15 -25.71 10.97 -19.55
N PRO A 16 -25.68 10.83 -18.22
CA PRO A 16 -25.33 9.56 -17.56
C PRO A 16 -26.39 8.45 -17.80
N ASP A 17 -27.36 8.69 -18.68
CA ASP A 17 -28.51 7.83 -18.93
C ASP A 17 -28.09 6.68 -19.88
N GLU A 18 -28.55 5.47 -19.57
CA GLU A 18 -28.30 4.30 -20.42
C GLU A 18 -29.03 4.43 -21.77
N PRO A 19 -28.47 3.88 -22.89
CA PRO A 19 -29.11 3.88 -24.20
C PRO A 19 -30.59 3.45 -24.21
N THR A 20 -30.98 2.46 -23.42
CA THR A 20 -32.38 2.04 -23.25
C THR A 20 -33.28 3.16 -22.71
N GLN A 21 -32.80 3.91 -21.72
CA GLN A 21 -33.51 5.03 -21.11
C GLN A 21 -33.66 6.19 -22.09
N ILE A 22 -32.60 6.49 -22.85
CA ILE A 22 -32.61 7.51 -23.91
C ILE A 22 -33.66 7.16 -24.97
N LEU A 23 -33.66 5.91 -25.45
CA LEU A 23 -34.60 5.44 -26.47
C LEU A 23 -36.05 5.51 -25.97
N ALA A 24 -36.32 5.05 -24.74
CA ALA A 24 -37.65 5.11 -24.15
C ALA A 24 -38.16 6.57 -24.03
N LYS A 25 -37.28 7.50 -23.66
CA LYS A 25 -37.58 8.94 -23.57
C LYS A 25 -37.89 9.54 -24.94
N LEU A 26 -37.11 9.20 -25.97
CA LEU A 26 -37.35 9.66 -27.34
C LEU A 26 -38.69 9.14 -27.90
N CYS A 27 -39.03 7.87 -27.65
CA CYS A 27 -40.33 7.34 -28.03
C CYS A 27 -41.48 8.06 -27.32
N LYS A 28 -41.34 8.34 -26.02
CA LYS A 28 -42.34 9.08 -25.23
C LYS A 28 -42.54 10.51 -25.74
N ASP A 29 -41.46 11.23 -26.01
CA ASP A 29 -41.51 12.61 -26.50
C ASP A 29 -42.06 12.67 -27.93
N GLY A 30 -41.71 11.70 -28.77
CA GLY A 30 -42.26 11.52 -30.12
C GLY A 30 -43.69 11.01 -30.17
N LYS A 31 -44.34 10.76 -29.02
CA LYS A 31 -45.67 10.14 -28.91
C LYS A 31 -45.78 8.81 -29.68
N LEU A 32 -44.68 8.06 -29.72
CA LEU A 32 -44.61 6.73 -30.32
C LEU A 32 -45.01 5.65 -29.33
N ASP A 33 -45.37 4.48 -29.85
CA ASP A 33 -45.40 3.27 -29.03
C ASP A 33 -43.96 2.94 -28.59
N GLY A 34 -43.80 2.55 -27.32
CA GLY A 34 -42.50 2.38 -26.68
C GLY A 34 -41.62 1.33 -27.38
N PRO A 35 -40.31 1.26 -27.06
CA PRO A 35 -39.44 0.23 -27.61
C PRO A 35 -39.84 -1.16 -27.06
N HIS A 36 -40.17 -2.08 -27.96
CA HIS A 36 -40.52 -3.46 -27.61
C HIS A 36 -39.34 -4.38 -27.90
N TYR A 37 -38.70 -4.88 -26.85
CA TYR A 37 -37.59 -5.83 -26.93
C TYR A 37 -38.12 -7.26 -27.05
N GLY A 38 -37.64 -7.99 -28.04
CA GLY A 38 -38.07 -9.34 -28.37
C GLY A 38 -36.92 -10.36 -28.33
N PRO A 39 -37.25 -11.66 -28.26
CA PRO A 39 -36.25 -12.73 -28.22
C PRO A 39 -35.41 -12.74 -29.50
N ALA A 40 -34.16 -13.20 -29.37
CA ALA A 40 -33.14 -13.26 -30.43
C ALA A 40 -32.62 -11.89 -30.91
N GLY A 41 -32.52 -10.91 -30.00
CA GLY A 41 -31.87 -9.63 -30.29
C GLY A 41 -32.65 -8.75 -31.27
N ARG A 42 -33.97 -8.65 -31.07
CA ARG A 42 -34.86 -7.84 -31.91
C ARG A 42 -35.46 -6.71 -31.08
N VAL A 43 -35.53 -5.52 -31.66
CA VAL A 43 -36.23 -4.38 -31.06
C VAL A 43 -37.15 -3.74 -32.08
N LYS A 44 -38.42 -3.52 -31.70
CA LYS A 44 -39.45 -2.92 -32.54
C LYS A 44 -39.83 -1.55 -32.02
N VAL A 45 -39.84 -0.55 -32.90
CA VAL A 45 -40.31 0.82 -32.63
C VAL A 45 -41.28 1.26 -33.72
N GLU A 46 -42.52 1.57 -33.34
CA GLU A 46 -43.70 1.95 -34.16
C GLU A 46 -43.99 1.01 -35.36
N ASN A 47 -43.11 0.94 -36.36
CA ASN A 47 -43.23 0.04 -37.51
C ASN A 47 -41.89 -0.44 -38.10
N ARG A 48 -40.77 -0.22 -37.40
CA ARG A 48 -39.43 -0.68 -37.79
C ARG A 48 -38.94 -1.74 -36.81
N VAL A 49 -38.22 -2.73 -37.33
CA VAL A 49 -37.57 -3.79 -36.53
C VAL A 49 -36.08 -3.72 -36.79
N PHE A 50 -35.31 -3.56 -35.73
CA PHE A 50 -33.85 -3.57 -35.76
C PHE A 50 -33.33 -4.85 -35.09
N MET A 51 -32.18 -5.34 -35.56
CA MET A 51 -31.52 -6.52 -34.99
C MET A 51 -30.10 -6.16 -34.60
N ALA A 52 -29.70 -6.57 -33.39
CA ALA A 52 -28.33 -6.41 -32.92
C ALA A 52 -27.95 -7.55 -31.95
N PRO A 53 -26.65 -7.82 -31.75
CA PRO A 53 -26.19 -8.72 -30.71
C PRO A 53 -26.67 -8.28 -29.32
N THR A 54 -27.07 -9.23 -28.49
CA THR A 54 -27.47 -9.01 -27.09
C THR A 54 -26.40 -9.45 -26.09
N GLU A 55 -25.28 -10.01 -26.56
CA GLU A 55 -24.18 -10.47 -25.71
C GLU A 55 -23.08 -9.41 -25.64
N ILE A 56 -22.70 -9.02 -24.43
CA ILE A 56 -21.52 -8.19 -24.16
C ILE A 56 -20.57 -9.00 -23.29
N GLU A 57 -19.28 -8.96 -23.61
CA GLU A 57 -18.21 -9.52 -22.76
C GLU A 57 -17.80 -8.46 -21.73
N ASP A 58 -17.96 -8.78 -20.44
CA ASP A 58 -17.43 -7.96 -19.34
C ASP A 58 -15.89 -7.94 -19.38
N GLU A 59 -15.26 -6.99 -18.67
CA GLU A 59 -13.79 -6.93 -18.48
C GLU A 59 -13.17 -8.23 -17.91
N ASN A 60 -14.00 -9.10 -17.33
CA ASN A 60 -13.62 -10.41 -16.80
C ASN A 60 -13.86 -11.57 -17.78
N GLY A 61 -14.21 -11.29 -19.04
CA GLY A 61 -14.51 -12.29 -20.08
C GLY A 61 -15.85 -13.02 -19.90
N LEU A 62 -16.74 -12.52 -19.03
CA LEU A 62 -18.05 -13.11 -18.79
C LEU A 62 -19.09 -12.51 -19.76
N LYS A 63 -19.85 -13.37 -20.45
CA LYS A 63 -20.91 -12.93 -21.38
C LYS A 63 -22.18 -12.55 -20.61
N ARG A 64 -22.58 -11.28 -20.66
CA ARG A 64 -23.87 -10.79 -20.14
C ARG A 64 -24.86 -10.52 -21.27
N GLN A 65 -26.11 -10.90 -21.07
CA GLN A 65 -27.20 -10.45 -21.92
C GLN A 65 -27.60 -9.03 -21.54
N THR A 66 -27.62 -8.13 -22.52
CA THR A 66 -28.01 -6.72 -22.34
C THR A 66 -28.80 -6.21 -23.55
N ASP A 67 -29.77 -5.34 -23.29
CA ASP A 67 -30.58 -4.69 -24.32
C ASP A 67 -30.02 -3.33 -24.75
N GLU A 68 -28.91 -2.89 -24.13
CA GLU A 68 -28.28 -1.59 -24.39
C GLU A 68 -27.74 -1.48 -25.82
N HIS A 69 -27.16 -2.56 -26.32
CA HIS A 69 -26.62 -2.58 -27.68
C HIS A 69 -27.75 -2.46 -28.73
N LEU A 70 -28.89 -3.12 -28.47
CA LEU A 70 -30.09 -2.98 -29.31
C LEU A 70 -30.60 -1.55 -29.30
N ALA A 71 -30.74 -0.95 -28.11
CA ALA A 71 -31.18 0.42 -27.99
C ALA A 71 -30.24 1.39 -28.73
N LEU A 72 -28.93 1.20 -28.60
CA LEU A 72 -27.93 1.99 -29.32
C LEU A 72 -28.03 1.83 -30.85
N THR A 73 -28.26 0.62 -31.35
CA THR A 73 -28.47 0.40 -32.79
C THR A 73 -29.66 1.19 -33.31
N VAL A 74 -30.77 1.22 -32.55
CA VAL A 74 -31.95 2.02 -32.91
C VAL A 74 -31.64 3.51 -32.88
N LEU A 75 -30.93 4.00 -31.84
CA LEU A 75 -30.51 5.40 -31.75
C LEU A 75 -29.62 5.82 -32.93
N LYS A 76 -28.71 4.96 -33.38
CA LYS A 76 -27.87 5.23 -34.57
C LYS A 76 -28.68 5.32 -35.87
N HIS A 77 -29.80 4.61 -35.96
CA HIS A 77 -30.70 4.60 -37.12
C HIS A 77 -32.00 5.35 -36.84
N TRP A 78 -32.00 6.30 -35.90
CA TRP A 78 -33.19 7.05 -35.51
C TRP A 78 -33.80 7.82 -36.70
N GLU A 79 -32.97 8.18 -37.70
CA GLU A 79 -33.40 8.79 -38.95
C GLU A 79 -34.36 7.93 -39.80
N GLU A 80 -34.40 6.61 -39.61
CA GLU A 80 -35.27 5.70 -40.36
C GLU A 80 -36.70 5.61 -39.81
N ILE A 81 -36.95 6.22 -38.65
CA ILE A 81 -38.25 6.17 -37.96
C ILE A 81 -39.22 7.18 -38.59
N PRO A 82 -40.40 6.74 -39.04
CA PRO A 82 -41.37 7.62 -39.67
C PRO A 82 -41.86 8.72 -38.71
N LYS A 83 -42.17 9.91 -39.26
CA LYS A 83 -42.75 11.08 -38.57
C LYS A 83 -41.86 11.81 -37.56
N VAL A 84 -40.97 11.12 -36.84
CA VAL A 84 -40.13 11.71 -35.77
C VAL A 84 -38.63 11.49 -35.96
N GLY A 85 -38.23 10.70 -36.96
CA GLY A 85 -36.83 10.38 -37.21
C GLY A 85 -36.01 11.60 -37.58
N CYS A 86 -34.85 11.73 -36.94
CA CYS A 86 -33.86 12.74 -37.22
C CYS A 86 -32.46 12.16 -37.05
N LYS A 87 -31.46 12.79 -37.69
CA LYS A 87 -30.07 12.37 -37.57
C LYS A 87 -29.54 12.78 -36.20
N LEU A 88 -29.36 11.81 -35.31
CA LEU A 88 -28.72 12.02 -34.01
C LEU A 88 -27.20 12.11 -34.19
N VAL A 89 -26.59 13.12 -33.58
CA VAL A 89 -25.13 13.28 -33.62
C VAL A 89 -24.52 12.43 -32.48
N PRO A 90 -23.58 11.51 -32.78
CA PRO A 90 -22.98 10.63 -31.77
C PRO A 90 -22.17 11.41 -30.72
N GLU A 91 -21.52 12.50 -31.13
CA GLU A 91 -20.66 13.33 -30.29
C GLU A 91 -20.93 14.81 -30.58
N HIS A 92 -21.11 15.61 -29.53
CA HIS A 92 -21.37 17.04 -29.63
C HIS A 92 -20.09 17.87 -29.86
N VAL A 93 -19.24 17.45 -30.80
CA VAL A 93 -18.04 18.20 -31.17
C VAL A 93 -18.45 19.39 -32.04
N GLU A 94 -18.33 20.60 -31.48
CA GLU A 94 -18.55 21.85 -32.20
C GLU A 94 -17.20 22.40 -32.67
N THR A 95 -17.12 22.81 -33.93
CA THR A 95 -15.95 23.48 -34.48
C THR A 95 -16.27 24.94 -34.76
N ARG A 96 -15.55 25.87 -34.14
CA ARG A 96 -15.73 27.32 -34.35
C ARG A 96 -14.51 27.94 -35.03
N PRO A 97 -14.71 28.75 -36.09
CA PRO A 97 -13.61 29.46 -36.74
C PRO A 97 -13.07 30.58 -35.83
N LEU A 98 -11.75 30.71 -35.77
CA LEU A 98 -11.08 31.82 -35.11
C LEU A 98 -10.92 32.98 -36.09
N LEU A 99 -11.46 34.13 -35.71
CA LEU A 99 -11.42 35.36 -36.50
C LEU A 99 -10.63 36.43 -35.73
N HIS A 100 -9.72 37.11 -36.43
CA HIS A 100 -8.99 38.24 -35.88
C HIS A 100 -9.77 39.53 -36.11
N PRO A 101 -9.93 40.41 -35.11
CA PRO A 101 -10.66 41.68 -35.26
C PRO A 101 -10.14 42.53 -36.42
N ASP A 102 -8.81 42.60 -36.57
CA ASP A 102 -8.14 43.39 -37.63
C ASP A 102 -8.25 42.78 -39.05
N LYS A 103 -8.69 41.53 -39.18
CA LYS A 103 -8.85 40.84 -40.49
C LYS A 103 -10.23 40.17 -40.57
N PRO A 104 -11.32 40.96 -40.61
CA PRO A 104 -12.66 40.42 -40.69
C PRO A 104 -12.82 39.59 -41.98
N GLY A 105 -13.36 38.38 -41.85
CA GLY A 105 -13.62 37.47 -42.97
C GLY A 105 -12.50 36.48 -43.33
N ILE A 106 -11.33 36.55 -42.68
CA ILE A 106 -10.25 35.56 -42.87
C ILE A 106 -10.16 34.67 -41.63
N GLU A 107 -10.43 33.38 -41.80
CA GLU A 107 -10.27 32.33 -40.78
C GLU A 107 -8.78 32.10 -40.47
N GLN A 108 -8.39 32.17 -39.20
CA GLN A 108 -7.00 32.00 -38.72
C GLN A 108 -6.76 30.70 -37.94
N GLY A 109 -7.72 29.78 -38.03
CA GLY A 109 -7.71 28.52 -37.30
C GLY A 109 -9.11 28.14 -36.86
N ARG A 110 -9.22 26.98 -36.22
CA ARG A 110 -10.47 26.44 -35.69
C ARG A 110 -10.26 25.98 -34.26
N ILE A 111 -11.27 26.18 -33.43
CA ILE A 111 -11.36 25.53 -32.12
C ILE A 111 -12.35 24.40 -32.25
N GLU A 112 -11.93 23.18 -31.89
CA GLU A 112 -12.81 22.05 -31.67
C GLU A 112 -13.12 21.97 -30.18
N MET A 113 -14.40 21.86 -29.83
CA MET A 113 -14.87 21.84 -28.45
C MET A 113 -15.98 20.81 -28.26
N TRP A 114 -15.97 20.12 -27.13
CA TRP A 114 -17.11 19.33 -26.69
C TRP A 114 -18.10 20.24 -25.97
N VAL A 115 -19.34 20.32 -26.48
CA VAL A 115 -20.40 21.14 -25.91
C VAL A 115 -21.55 20.27 -25.37
N ASP A 116 -21.60 20.15 -24.05
CA ASP A 116 -22.75 19.61 -23.34
C ASP A 116 -23.83 20.68 -23.14
N ILE A 117 -25.07 20.39 -23.56
CA ILE A 117 -26.21 21.29 -23.39
C ILE A 117 -27.18 20.72 -22.37
N PHE A 118 -27.44 21.50 -21.31
CA PHE A 118 -28.36 21.14 -20.23
C PHE A 118 -29.66 21.98 -20.32
N PRO A 119 -30.84 21.36 -20.14
CA PRO A 119 -32.10 22.10 -20.05
C PRO A 119 -32.16 22.95 -18.78
N LYS A 120 -32.82 24.12 -18.85
CA LYS A 120 -32.93 25.06 -17.73
C LYS A 120 -33.69 24.50 -16.52
N ASP A 121 -34.52 23.48 -16.74
CA ASP A 121 -35.34 22.84 -15.71
C ASP A 121 -34.55 21.81 -14.88
N MET A 122 -33.33 21.47 -15.32
CA MET A 122 -32.41 20.59 -14.60
C MET A 122 -31.57 21.41 -13.63
N THR A 123 -31.14 20.78 -12.52
CA THR A 123 -30.15 21.37 -11.62
C THR A 123 -28.90 21.75 -12.41
N ALA A 124 -28.36 22.94 -12.15
CA ALA A 124 -27.17 23.42 -12.84
C ALA A 124 -26.04 22.37 -12.80
N PRO A 125 -25.27 22.22 -13.89
CA PRO A 125 -24.10 21.35 -13.88
C PRO A 125 -23.17 21.75 -12.73
N GLY A 126 -22.39 20.78 -12.25
CA GLY A 126 -21.44 20.97 -11.16
C GLY A 126 -20.42 22.09 -11.45
N PRO A 127 -19.58 22.43 -10.46
CA PRO A 127 -18.52 23.41 -10.66
C PRO A 127 -17.64 23.02 -11.85
N ALA A 128 -17.15 24.01 -12.59
CA ALA A 128 -16.25 23.80 -13.71
C ALA A 128 -15.07 22.91 -13.31
N LEU A 129 -14.75 21.93 -14.17
CA LEU A 129 -13.62 21.04 -13.94
C LEU A 129 -12.33 21.87 -13.99
N ASP A 130 -11.54 21.82 -12.92
CA ASP A 130 -10.22 22.43 -12.91
C ASP A 130 -9.27 21.61 -13.78
N ILE A 131 -9.00 22.13 -14.98
CA ILE A 131 -8.06 21.56 -15.97
C ILE A 131 -6.64 22.10 -15.80
N SER A 132 -6.37 22.86 -14.73
CA SER A 132 -5.03 23.37 -14.47
C SER A 132 -4.01 22.22 -14.44
N PRO A 133 -2.78 22.43 -14.97
CA PRO A 133 -1.73 21.42 -14.90
C PRO A 133 -1.53 20.95 -13.47
N ARG A 134 -1.59 19.63 -13.28
CA ARG A 134 -1.44 19.03 -11.96
C ARG A 134 -0.02 19.29 -11.46
N ARG A 135 0.09 19.86 -10.27
CA ARG A 135 1.38 20.16 -9.63
C ARG A 135 1.92 18.91 -8.90
N PRO A 136 3.24 18.70 -8.91
CA PRO A 136 3.84 17.61 -8.15
C PRO A 136 3.64 17.82 -6.64
N LYS A 137 3.60 16.71 -5.90
CA LYS A 137 3.57 16.72 -4.44
C LYS A 137 4.92 16.29 -3.90
N LYS A 138 5.37 16.94 -2.82
CA LYS A 138 6.59 16.55 -2.10
C LYS A 138 6.37 15.25 -1.35
N PHE A 139 7.23 14.27 -1.58
CA PHE A 139 7.33 13.01 -0.88
C PHE A 139 8.78 12.78 -0.43
N GLU A 140 8.95 11.81 0.46
CA GLU A 140 10.25 11.39 0.95
C GLU A 140 10.38 9.88 0.83
N LEU A 141 11.34 9.41 0.04
CA LEU A 141 11.67 8.00 -0.08
C LEU A 141 12.76 7.65 0.93
N ARG A 142 12.45 6.74 1.85
CA ARG A 142 13.41 6.20 2.81
C ARG A 142 13.77 4.76 2.44
N VAL A 143 15.06 4.51 2.27
CA VAL A 143 15.59 3.16 2.02
C VAL A 143 16.51 2.80 3.18
N ILE A 144 16.29 1.65 3.80
CA ILE A 144 17.10 1.20 4.93
C ILE A 144 17.90 -0.03 4.51
N VAL A 145 19.23 0.08 4.54
CA VAL A 145 20.17 -1.01 4.29
C VAL A 145 20.55 -1.60 5.63
N TRP A 146 19.94 -2.73 5.98
CA TRP A 146 20.25 -3.44 7.22
C TRP A 146 21.57 -4.18 7.10
N ASN A 147 21.63 -5.12 6.17
CA ASN A 147 22.79 -5.97 5.97
C ASN A 147 22.79 -6.58 4.55
N THR A 148 23.97 -7.01 4.12
CA THR A 148 24.20 -7.86 2.96
C THR A 148 24.52 -9.29 3.42
N ASP A 149 24.37 -10.25 2.53
CA ASP A 149 24.63 -11.67 2.76
C ASP A 149 25.08 -12.30 1.44
N GLU A 150 25.94 -13.32 1.50
CA GLU A 150 26.50 -14.05 0.35
C GLU A 150 27.13 -13.13 -0.73
N VAL A 151 27.83 -12.06 -0.33
CA VAL A 151 28.57 -11.20 -1.25
C VAL A 151 29.83 -11.92 -1.76
N VAL A 152 30.14 -11.75 -3.05
CA VAL A 152 31.34 -12.33 -3.68
C VAL A 152 32.59 -11.69 -3.07
N LEU A 153 33.56 -12.52 -2.70
CA LEU A 153 34.81 -12.12 -2.08
C LEU A 153 35.91 -12.04 -3.13
N GLU A 154 36.45 -10.86 -3.37
CA GLU A 154 37.42 -10.60 -4.44
C GLU A 154 38.86 -10.45 -3.92
N ASP A 155 39.08 -9.95 -2.69
CA ASP A 155 40.43 -9.78 -2.16
C ASP A 155 41.03 -11.10 -1.67
N ASP A 156 42.30 -11.34 -2.02
CA ASP A 156 43.11 -12.42 -1.45
C ASP A 156 44.08 -11.84 -0.42
N ASP A 157 43.92 -12.22 0.86
CA ASP A 157 44.86 -11.80 1.89
C ASP A 157 46.27 -12.36 1.62
N ILE A 158 47.24 -11.48 1.47
CA ILE A 158 48.64 -11.85 1.16
C ILE A 158 49.29 -12.69 2.26
N PHE A 159 48.80 -12.59 3.51
CA PHE A 159 49.39 -13.26 4.67
C PHE A 159 48.69 -14.56 5.07
N THR A 160 47.38 -14.65 4.92
CA THR A 160 46.55 -15.80 5.33
C THR A 160 46.05 -16.63 4.15
N GLY A 161 46.03 -16.06 2.93
CA GLY A 161 45.44 -16.68 1.74
C GLY A 161 43.93 -16.83 1.82
N GLU A 162 43.29 -16.18 2.79
CA GLU A 162 41.84 -16.16 2.94
C GLU A 162 41.24 -15.06 2.06
N LYS A 163 40.06 -15.33 1.49
CA LYS A 163 39.35 -14.35 0.67
C LYS A 163 38.55 -13.41 1.57
N SER A 164 38.64 -12.10 1.36
CA SER A 164 37.81 -11.10 2.03
C SER A 164 37.33 -10.02 1.06
N SER A 165 36.41 -9.17 1.49
CA SER A 165 36.03 -7.95 0.77
C SER A 165 35.62 -6.84 1.75
N ASP A 166 35.89 -5.59 1.38
CA ASP A 166 35.54 -4.36 2.05
C ASP A 166 34.22 -3.79 1.46
N ILE A 167 33.08 -4.27 1.96
CA ILE A 167 31.79 -4.09 1.27
C ILE A 167 31.17 -2.72 1.60
N PHE A 168 30.67 -2.00 0.59
CA PHE A 168 29.75 -0.87 0.78
C PHE A 168 28.60 -0.86 -0.24
N VAL A 169 27.54 -0.11 0.07
CA VAL A 169 26.35 -0.02 -0.78
C VAL A 169 26.14 1.43 -1.23
N ARG A 170 25.90 1.63 -2.52
CA ARG A 170 25.63 2.91 -3.16
C ARG A 170 24.21 2.94 -3.71
N GLY A 171 23.47 4.00 -3.43
CA GLY A 171 22.09 4.18 -3.91
C GLY A 171 21.86 5.52 -4.59
N TRP A 172 20.99 5.53 -5.60
CA TRP A 172 20.46 6.78 -6.18
C TRP A 172 19.16 6.57 -6.97
N LEU A 173 18.39 7.64 -7.11
CA LEU A 173 17.23 7.68 -8.01
C LEU A 173 17.65 8.05 -9.43
N LYS A 174 17.07 7.37 -10.43
CA LYS A 174 17.29 7.70 -11.84
C LYS A 174 16.99 9.19 -12.07
N GLY A 175 17.83 9.90 -12.84
CA GLY A 175 17.73 11.36 -13.08
C GLY A 175 18.31 12.26 -11.98
N GLN A 176 18.51 11.74 -10.76
CA GLN A 176 19.25 12.38 -9.68
C GLN A 176 20.60 11.68 -9.43
N GLN A 177 21.35 11.37 -10.50
CA GLN A 177 22.66 10.73 -10.39
C GLN A 177 23.72 11.56 -9.65
N GLU A 178 23.48 12.86 -9.47
CA GLU A 178 24.32 13.75 -8.66
C GLU A 178 24.09 13.55 -7.16
N ASP A 179 22.90 13.07 -6.77
CA ASP A 179 22.51 12.82 -5.37
C ASP A 179 22.71 11.34 -5.01
N LYS A 180 23.92 10.84 -5.29
CA LYS A 180 24.34 9.50 -4.89
C LYS A 180 24.64 9.49 -3.41
N GLN A 181 24.10 8.49 -2.71
CA GLN A 181 24.38 8.26 -1.30
C GLN A 181 25.04 6.90 -1.13
N ASP A 182 26.11 6.88 -0.34
CA ASP A 182 26.87 5.68 -0.01
C ASP A 182 26.67 5.34 1.46
N THR A 183 26.76 4.05 1.80
CA THR A 183 26.87 3.60 3.20
C THR A 183 28.31 3.72 3.69
N ASP A 184 28.51 3.52 5.00
CA ASP A 184 29.82 3.19 5.53
C ASP A 184 30.37 1.91 4.90
N VAL A 185 31.69 1.72 4.97
CA VAL A 185 32.40 0.52 4.49
C VAL A 185 32.45 -0.52 5.60
N HIS A 186 32.05 -1.75 5.29
CA HIS A 186 32.22 -2.90 6.16
C HIS A 186 33.52 -3.62 5.82
N TYR A 187 34.55 -3.35 6.59
CA TYR A 187 35.89 -3.88 6.35
C TYR A 187 36.02 -5.37 6.65
N HIS A 188 36.78 -6.06 5.80
CA HIS A 188 37.28 -7.42 5.97
C HIS A 188 36.17 -8.45 6.24
N SER A 189 35.19 -8.49 5.33
CA SER A 189 34.16 -9.52 5.36
C SER A 189 34.72 -10.85 4.82
N ILE A 190 34.87 -11.84 5.68
CA ILE A 190 35.37 -13.19 5.29
C ILE A 190 34.20 -14.10 4.86
N THR A 191 32.97 -13.77 5.27
CA THR A 191 31.77 -14.58 5.00
C THR A 191 30.87 -14.00 3.93
N GLY A 192 31.18 -12.80 3.40
CA GLY A 192 30.31 -12.07 2.48
C GLY A 192 29.11 -11.42 3.18
N GLU A 193 29.11 -11.37 4.52
CA GLU A 193 28.12 -10.64 5.31
C GLU A 193 28.62 -9.22 5.61
N GLY A 194 27.77 -8.21 5.41
CA GLY A 194 28.06 -6.82 5.78
C GLY A 194 26.90 -6.22 6.56
N ASN A 195 27.17 -5.48 7.63
CA ASN A 195 26.13 -4.89 8.47
C ASN A 195 26.28 -3.37 8.52
N PHE A 196 25.23 -2.65 8.11
CA PHE A 196 25.29 -1.20 7.90
C PHE A 196 24.29 -0.45 8.77
N ASN A 197 23.07 -0.98 8.94
CA ASN A 197 21.95 -0.25 9.56
C ASN A 197 21.85 1.21 9.06
N TRP A 198 21.99 1.40 7.75
CA TRP A 198 22.07 2.71 7.11
C TRP A 198 20.73 3.14 6.55
N ARG A 199 20.46 4.45 6.51
CA ARG A 199 19.20 4.99 5.97
C ARG A 199 19.48 6.05 4.92
N PHE A 200 19.18 5.73 3.67
CA PHE A 200 19.09 6.71 2.60
C PHE A 200 17.76 7.46 2.67
N VAL A 201 17.81 8.76 2.44
CA VAL A 201 16.64 9.63 2.43
C VAL A 201 16.70 10.48 1.18
N TYR A 202 15.72 10.29 0.29
CA TYR A 202 15.61 11.03 -0.96
C TYR A 202 14.33 11.89 -0.95
N PRO A 203 14.44 13.22 -0.95
CA PRO A 203 13.31 14.10 -1.19
C PRO A 203 12.92 14.05 -2.67
N ILE A 204 11.66 13.74 -2.96
CA ILE A 204 11.16 13.61 -4.34
C ILE A 204 9.89 14.44 -4.55
N ASP A 205 9.79 15.06 -5.72
CA ASP A 205 8.55 15.66 -6.20
C ASP A 205 7.83 14.66 -7.11
N TYR A 206 6.70 14.12 -6.65
CA TYR A 206 6.02 13.01 -7.32
C TYR A 206 4.64 13.40 -7.83
N LEU A 207 4.36 13.05 -9.07
CA LEU A 207 3.08 13.23 -9.74
C LEU A 207 2.31 11.90 -9.76
N MET A 208 1.44 11.72 -8.76
CA MET A 208 0.68 10.47 -8.53
C MET A 208 -0.09 9.97 -9.76
N ALA A 209 -0.62 10.87 -10.59
CA ALA A 209 -1.48 10.50 -11.72
C ALA A 209 -0.70 9.96 -12.93
N GLU A 210 0.53 10.42 -13.13
CA GLU A 210 1.40 9.94 -14.21
C GLU A 210 2.43 8.91 -13.71
N GLU A 211 2.47 8.65 -12.40
CA GLU A 211 3.44 7.81 -11.71
C GLU A 211 4.91 8.19 -11.96
N LYS A 212 5.19 9.49 -12.08
CA LYS A 212 6.52 10.04 -12.42
C LYS A 212 7.03 10.99 -11.35
N ILE A 213 8.36 11.00 -11.18
CA ILE A 213 9.09 12.01 -10.43
C ILE A 213 9.33 13.20 -11.36
N VAL A 214 9.13 14.40 -10.84
CA VAL A 214 9.44 15.66 -11.49
C VAL A 214 10.76 16.16 -10.93
N ILE A 215 11.70 16.48 -11.82
CA ILE A 215 12.99 17.07 -11.46
C ILE A 215 13.13 18.37 -12.23
N SER A 216 13.38 19.48 -11.54
CA SER A 216 13.81 20.72 -12.17
C SER A 216 15.35 20.74 -12.24
N LYS A 217 15.90 20.90 -13.43
CA LYS A 217 17.35 21.12 -13.63
C LYS A 217 17.57 22.31 -14.55
N LYS A 218 18.70 22.99 -14.38
CA LYS A 218 19.18 23.96 -15.38
C LYS A 218 20.06 23.20 -16.36
N GLU A 219 19.79 23.31 -17.67
CA GLU A 219 20.56 22.59 -18.70
C GLU A 219 22.03 23.02 -18.78
N SER A 220 22.34 24.21 -18.29
CA SER A 220 23.70 24.75 -18.25
C SER A 220 23.84 25.74 -17.10
N MET A 221 25.06 25.91 -16.57
CA MET A 221 25.38 26.92 -15.54
C MET A 221 25.08 28.36 -15.99
N PHE A 222 24.84 28.57 -17.30
CA PHE A 222 24.50 29.85 -17.91
C PHE A 222 23.04 29.95 -18.38
N ALA A 223 22.24 28.89 -18.25
CA ALA A 223 20.82 28.92 -18.56
C ALA A 223 20.04 29.53 -17.38
N TRP A 224 19.22 30.54 -17.66
CA TRP A 224 18.38 31.19 -16.65
C TRP A 224 17.14 30.37 -16.34
N ASP A 225 16.62 29.64 -17.32
CA ASP A 225 15.38 28.87 -17.21
C ASP A 225 15.65 27.45 -16.68
N GLU A 226 14.83 27.04 -15.70
CA GLU A 226 14.81 25.67 -15.19
C GLU A 226 13.90 24.81 -16.07
N THR A 227 14.44 23.71 -16.59
CA THR A 227 13.68 22.72 -17.36
C THR A 227 13.16 21.63 -16.41
N GLU A 228 11.86 21.36 -16.51
CA GLU A 228 11.21 20.28 -15.75
C GLU A 228 11.24 18.98 -16.55
N TYR A 229 11.89 17.96 -16.00
CA TYR A 229 11.92 16.62 -16.55
C TYR A 229 11.02 15.69 -15.75
N LYS A 230 10.17 14.94 -16.45
CA LYS A 230 9.34 13.89 -15.85
C LYS A 230 9.95 12.53 -16.15
N ILE A 231 10.31 11.80 -15.10
CA ILE A 231 10.98 10.50 -15.22
C ILE A 231 10.27 9.44 -14.39
N PRO A 232 10.34 8.15 -14.78
CA PRO A 232 9.80 7.09 -13.96
C PRO A 232 10.59 6.96 -12.65
N ALA A 233 9.89 6.76 -11.54
CA ALA A 233 10.50 6.50 -10.24
C ALA A 233 11.24 5.16 -10.25
N ARG A 234 12.57 5.19 -10.40
CA ARG A 234 13.44 4.00 -10.38
C ARG A 234 14.59 4.21 -9.42
N LEU A 235 14.73 3.30 -8.46
CA LEU A 235 15.81 3.24 -7.49
C LEU A 235 16.88 2.29 -8.02
N ASN A 236 18.13 2.73 -8.04
CA ASN A 236 19.29 1.89 -8.35
C ASN A 236 20.08 1.73 -7.06
N LEU A 237 20.41 0.50 -6.72
CA LEU A 237 21.26 0.14 -5.59
C LEU A 237 22.41 -0.71 -6.13
N GLN A 238 23.62 -0.42 -5.70
CA GLN A 238 24.82 -1.14 -6.11
C GLN A 238 25.64 -1.54 -4.89
N VAL A 239 26.27 -2.70 -4.97
CA VAL A 239 27.20 -3.21 -3.96
C VAL A 239 28.60 -3.18 -4.58
N TRP A 240 29.56 -2.68 -3.80
CA TRP A 240 30.93 -2.42 -4.23
C TRP A 240 31.92 -2.96 -3.20
N ASP A 241 33.12 -3.30 -3.67
CA ASP A 241 34.30 -3.58 -2.87
C ASP A 241 35.17 -2.32 -2.80
N ALA A 242 35.56 -1.91 -1.59
CA ALA A 242 36.34 -0.71 -1.37
C ALA A 242 37.84 -1.03 -1.31
N ASP A 243 38.52 -0.86 -2.44
CA ASP A 243 39.95 -1.09 -2.52
C ASP A 243 40.76 0.07 -1.95
N HIS A 244 41.80 -0.26 -1.18
CA HIS A 244 42.68 0.77 -0.61
C HIS A 244 43.67 1.38 -1.62
N PHE A 245 44.03 0.63 -2.67
CA PHE A 245 45.09 1.01 -3.62
C PHE A 245 44.69 0.91 -5.11
N SER A 246 43.55 0.30 -5.43
CA SER A 246 42.97 0.16 -6.78
C SER A 246 41.62 0.90 -6.87
N ALA A 247 40.98 0.83 -8.05
CA ALA A 247 39.63 1.35 -8.20
C ALA A 247 38.64 0.34 -7.64
N ASP A 248 37.66 0.80 -6.87
CA ASP A 248 36.59 -0.01 -6.28
C ASP A 248 35.97 -1.00 -7.29
N ASP A 249 35.86 -2.26 -6.88
CA ASP A 249 35.31 -3.32 -7.72
C ASP A 249 33.79 -3.43 -7.58
N PHE A 250 33.12 -3.61 -8.71
CA PHE A 250 31.66 -3.71 -8.76
C PHE A 250 31.20 -5.14 -8.49
N LEU A 251 30.45 -5.35 -7.41
CA LEU A 251 29.99 -6.68 -6.98
C LEU A 251 28.56 -6.99 -7.43
N GLY A 252 27.68 -5.99 -7.54
CA GLY A 252 26.31 -6.22 -8.01
C GLY A 252 25.41 -4.99 -8.05
N ALA A 253 24.30 -5.06 -8.80
CA ALA A 253 23.31 -3.99 -8.92
C ALA A 253 21.87 -4.51 -8.91
N VAL A 254 20.97 -3.69 -8.37
CA VAL A 254 19.53 -3.89 -8.38
C VAL A 254 18.86 -2.59 -8.81
N ASP A 255 18.06 -2.66 -9.88
CA ASP A 255 17.26 -1.55 -10.38
C ASP A 255 15.78 -1.87 -10.20
N GLU A 256 15.10 -1.19 -9.26
CA GLU A 256 13.68 -1.40 -8.96
C GLU A 256 12.81 -0.20 -9.37
N LYS A 257 11.69 -0.47 -10.04
CA LYS A 257 10.65 0.53 -10.29
C LYS A 257 9.80 0.70 -9.03
N LEU A 258 9.73 1.92 -8.52
CA LEU A 258 8.92 2.25 -7.36
C LEU A 258 7.45 2.39 -7.78
N LEU A 259 6.64 1.38 -7.45
CA LEU A 259 5.19 1.43 -7.58
C LEU A 259 4.62 1.84 -6.22
N LEU A 260 4.17 3.08 -6.11
CA LEU A 260 3.67 3.66 -4.85
C LEU A 260 2.23 3.27 -4.51
N THR A 261 1.57 2.46 -5.35
CA THR A 261 0.15 2.12 -5.20
C THR A 261 -0.05 0.77 -4.51
N ALA A 262 0.21 0.71 -3.20
CA ALA A 262 -0.18 -0.43 -2.35
C ALA A 262 -1.70 -0.49 -2.06
N LYS A 263 -2.48 0.50 -2.54
CA LYS A 263 -3.92 0.65 -2.27
C LYS A 263 -4.82 -0.30 -3.08
N GLN A 264 -4.29 -0.96 -4.11
CA GLN A 264 -5.04 -1.90 -4.95
C GLN A 264 -4.91 -3.37 -4.50
N CYS A 265 -4.01 -3.66 -3.55
CA CYS A 265 -3.87 -5.01 -3.02
C CYS A 265 -4.90 -5.27 -1.92
N THR A 266 -5.94 -6.06 -2.23
CA THR A 266 -6.97 -6.49 -1.28
C THR A 266 -6.82 -7.97 -0.94
N LEU A 267 -7.30 -8.39 0.24
CA LEU A 267 -7.27 -9.79 0.68
C LEU A 267 -7.98 -10.74 -0.31
N GLU A 268 -8.92 -10.21 -1.09
CA GLU A 268 -9.71 -10.91 -2.12
C GLU A 268 -8.88 -11.36 -3.32
N MET A 269 -7.68 -10.79 -3.51
CA MET A 269 -6.72 -11.26 -4.52
C MET A 269 -6.10 -12.63 -4.17
N VAL A 270 -6.33 -13.14 -2.95
CA VAL A 270 -5.96 -14.50 -2.54
C VAL A 270 -7.07 -15.46 -2.99
N THR A 271 -7.04 -15.85 -4.26
CA THR A 271 -8.09 -16.67 -4.88
C THR A 271 -8.04 -18.16 -4.51
N ASN A 272 -6.87 -18.72 -4.17
CA ASN A 272 -6.73 -20.15 -3.83
C ASN A 272 -5.86 -20.35 -2.58
N GLN A 273 -6.48 -20.57 -1.42
CA GLN A 273 -5.77 -20.84 -0.16
C GLN A 273 -4.95 -22.15 -0.17
N GLY A 274 -5.29 -23.09 -1.05
CA GLY A 274 -4.67 -24.42 -1.12
C GLY A 274 -3.41 -24.53 -2.00
N GLU A 275 -3.19 -23.58 -2.93
CA GLU A 275 -2.01 -23.53 -3.81
C GLU A 275 -1.00 -22.45 -3.40
N MET A 276 -1.12 -21.92 -2.19
CA MET A 276 -0.13 -20.97 -1.70
C MET A 276 1.14 -21.73 -1.32
N PRO A 277 2.33 -21.30 -1.81
CA PRO A 277 3.59 -21.87 -1.34
C PRO A 277 3.71 -21.61 0.17
N SER A 278 3.45 -22.65 0.97
CA SER A 278 3.55 -22.58 2.41
C SER A 278 5.02 -22.69 2.80
N ILE A 279 5.55 -21.65 3.44
CA ILE A 279 6.95 -21.61 3.87
C ILE A 279 7.03 -21.90 5.36
N SER A 280 7.94 -22.79 5.75
CA SER A 280 8.22 -23.07 7.16
C SER A 280 9.12 -21.99 7.74
N ILE A 281 8.58 -21.17 8.65
CA ILE A 281 9.29 -20.10 9.37
C ILE A 281 10.48 -20.59 10.21
N PHE A 282 10.57 -21.90 10.48
CA PHE A 282 11.70 -22.50 11.20
C PHE A 282 12.85 -22.93 10.29
N LYS A 283 12.58 -23.05 8.98
CA LYS A 283 13.61 -23.37 7.97
C LYS A 283 14.18 -22.11 7.32
N GLN A 284 13.37 -21.05 7.19
CA GLN A 284 13.75 -19.84 6.46
C GLN A 284 13.77 -18.64 7.42
N LYS A 285 14.98 -18.22 7.82
CA LYS A 285 15.18 -17.14 8.81
C LYS A 285 14.80 -15.74 8.29
N ARG A 286 14.66 -15.56 6.97
CA ARG A 286 14.36 -14.28 6.33
C ARG A 286 13.36 -14.47 5.20
N ILE A 287 12.32 -13.63 5.17
CA ILE A 287 11.26 -13.64 4.14
C ILE A 287 10.94 -12.19 3.76
N LYS A 288 10.78 -11.89 2.47
CA LYS A 288 10.26 -10.62 1.95
C LYS A 288 8.86 -10.84 1.38
N GLY A 289 7.90 -9.99 1.72
CA GLY A 289 6.52 -10.11 1.22
C GLY A 289 5.59 -8.99 1.72
N TRP A 290 4.42 -8.86 1.10
CA TRP A 290 3.34 -7.98 1.54
C TRP A 290 2.53 -8.68 2.63
N TRP A 291 2.43 -8.05 3.80
CA TRP A 291 1.66 -8.57 4.93
C TRP A 291 0.54 -7.60 5.26
N PRO A 292 -0.74 -8.04 5.27
CA PRO A 292 -1.81 -7.19 5.76
C PRO A 292 -1.56 -6.91 7.24
N ARG A 293 -1.36 -5.65 7.60
CA ARG A 293 -1.29 -5.20 8.99
C ARG A 293 -2.72 -5.02 9.49
N PRO A 294 -3.23 -5.87 10.40
CA PRO A 294 -4.48 -5.54 11.07
C PRO A 294 -4.23 -4.34 11.99
N ASP A 295 -5.02 -3.27 11.82
CA ASP A 295 -5.04 -2.11 12.71
C ASP A 295 -5.62 -2.52 14.07
N ILE A 296 -4.81 -3.11 14.95
CA ILE A 296 -5.26 -3.45 16.29
C ILE A 296 -4.10 -3.23 17.29
N ALA A 297 -3.95 -1.98 17.74
CA ALA A 297 -3.00 -1.55 18.77
C ALA A 297 -3.07 -2.37 20.07
N LEU A 298 -4.20 -3.03 20.35
CA LEU A 298 -4.41 -3.85 21.54
C LEU A 298 -3.87 -5.28 21.43
N LEU A 299 -3.74 -5.84 20.21
CA LEU A 299 -3.26 -7.22 20.04
C LEU A 299 -1.75 -7.35 20.23
N TRP A 300 -0.98 -6.28 20.01
CA TRP A 300 0.47 -6.26 20.23
C TRP A 300 0.87 -6.61 21.66
N PHE A 301 0.05 -6.24 22.65
CA PHE A 301 0.26 -6.60 24.06
C PHE A 301 0.00 -8.08 24.36
N LEU A 302 -0.85 -8.77 23.59
CA LEU A 302 -1.28 -10.15 23.85
C LEU A 302 -0.45 -11.20 23.09
N ILE A 303 0.21 -10.80 21.99
CA ILE A 303 1.10 -11.64 21.18
C ILE A 303 2.28 -12.24 22.00
N PRO A 304 3.02 -11.48 22.83
CA PRO A 304 4.12 -12.05 23.61
C PRO A 304 3.63 -13.05 24.66
N PHE A 305 2.45 -12.86 25.25
CA PHE A 305 1.87 -13.84 26.19
C PHE A 305 1.43 -15.14 25.50
N LYS A 306 0.88 -15.05 24.28
CA LYS A 306 0.54 -16.24 23.47
C LYS A 306 1.81 -17.00 23.06
N ALA A 307 2.85 -16.30 22.65
CA ALA A 307 4.13 -16.90 22.28
C ALA A 307 4.85 -17.52 23.49
N ALA A 308 4.87 -16.84 24.64
CA ALA A 308 5.45 -17.34 25.88
C ALA A 308 4.71 -18.58 26.40
N LYS A 309 3.37 -18.60 26.33
CA LYS A 309 2.56 -19.78 26.69
C LYS A 309 2.94 -20.99 25.82
N HIS A 310 3.11 -20.80 24.51
CA HIS A 310 3.50 -21.88 23.60
C HIS A 310 4.93 -22.36 23.86
N LEU A 311 5.89 -21.45 24.04
CA LEU A 311 7.29 -21.77 24.31
C LEU A 311 7.47 -22.53 25.64
N ILE A 312 6.78 -22.10 26.70
CA ILE A 312 6.86 -22.71 28.04
C ILE A 312 6.16 -24.08 28.06
N CYS A 313 5.01 -24.22 27.39
CA CYS A 313 4.28 -25.49 27.35
C CYS A 313 4.87 -26.55 26.41
N ASP A 314 5.58 -26.16 25.34
CA ASP A 314 6.13 -27.14 24.40
C ASP A 314 7.61 -27.46 24.66
N GLN A 315 8.46 -26.47 24.98
CA GLN A 315 9.91 -26.69 25.08
C GLN A 315 10.39 -27.05 26.50
N TYR A 316 9.70 -26.56 27.55
CA TYR A 316 10.10 -26.76 28.96
C TYR A 316 9.09 -27.56 29.80
N ARG A 317 8.15 -28.25 29.14
CA ARG A 317 7.10 -29.06 29.78
C ARG A 317 7.65 -30.10 30.76
N TRP A 318 8.71 -30.79 30.38
CA TRP A 318 9.33 -31.81 31.22
C TRP A 318 10.13 -31.23 32.39
N LEU A 319 10.73 -30.05 32.22
CA LEU A 319 11.47 -29.36 33.28
C LEU A 319 10.50 -28.83 34.35
N THR A 320 9.38 -28.26 33.94
CA THR A 320 8.33 -27.76 34.84
C THR A 320 7.64 -28.89 35.60
N ILE A 321 7.35 -30.02 34.95
CA ILE A 321 6.82 -31.22 35.62
C ILE A 321 7.83 -31.79 36.64
N LYS A 322 9.13 -31.87 36.29
CA LYS A 322 10.18 -32.34 37.20
C LYS A 322 10.37 -31.42 38.42
N LEU A 323 10.28 -30.11 38.23
CA LEU A 323 10.35 -29.14 39.33
C LEU A 323 9.14 -29.26 40.28
N PHE A 324 7.92 -29.36 39.73
CA PHE A 324 6.72 -29.52 40.54
C PHE A 324 6.70 -30.86 41.28
N SER A 325 7.14 -31.96 40.66
CA SER A 325 7.22 -33.26 41.33
C SER A 325 8.29 -33.29 42.41
N ALA A 326 9.46 -32.66 42.18
CA ALA A 326 10.49 -32.52 43.18
C ALA A 326 10.01 -31.70 44.40
N LEU A 327 9.30 -30.60 44.15
CA LEU A 327 8.78 -29.73 45.20
C LEU A 327 7.64 -30.39 45.99
N LEU A 328 6.80 -31.18 45.31
CA LEU A 328 5.79 -32.03 45.94
C LEU A 328 6.42 -33.14 46.78
N LEU A 329 7.47 -33.81 46.28
CA LEU A 329 8.23 -34.81 47.04
C LEU A 329 8.89 -34.21 48.28
N LEU A 330 9.43 -32.99 48.17
CA LEU A 330 10.05 -32.28 49.28
C LEU A 330 9.02 -31.85 50.34
N ALA A 331 7.82 -31.47 49.89
CA ALA A 331 6.68 -31.21 50.78
C ALA A 331 6.18 -32.48 51.48
N ILE A 332 6.09 -33.60 50.75
CA ILE A 332 5.72 -34.91 51.31
C ILE A 332 6.78 -35.41 52.30
N LEU A 333 8.08 -35.22 52.00
CA LEU A 333 9.18 -35.53 52.91
C LEU A 333 9.13 -34.64 54.17
N GLY A 334 8.80 -33.36 54.01
CA GLY A 334 8.54 -32.44 55.12
C GLY A 334 7.38 -32.89 56.01
N LEU A 335 6.28 -33.37 55.41
CA LEU A 335 5.15 -33.96 56.14
C LEU A 335 5.52 -35.28 56.82
N PHE A 336 6.31 -36.13 56.17
CA PHE A 336 6.77 -37.42 56.72
C PHE A 336 7.70 -37.23 57.92
N LEU A 337 8.63 -36.27 57.82
CA LEU A 337 9.48 -35.88 58.95
C LEU A 337 8.66 -35.25 60.09
N TYR A 338 7.51 -34.63 59.78
CA TYR A 338 6.59 -34.07 60.77
C TYR A 338 5.76 -35.15 61.50
N SER A 339 5.48 -36.29 60.88
CA SER A 339 4.67 -37.38 61.47
C SER A 339 5.45 -38.46 62.24
N MET A 340 6.78 -38.39 62.32
CA MET A 340 7.60 -39.30 63.14
C MET A 340 7.44 -39.01 64.65
N PRO A 341 7.05 -39.99 65.50
CA PRO A 341 6.88 -39.78 66.93
C PRO A 341 8.24 -39.82 67.64
N GLY A 342 8.59 -38.74 68.34
CA GLY A 342 9.83 -38.60 69.12
C GLY A 342 10.81 -37.57 68.57
N ARG A 343 10.44 -36.28 68.53
CA ARG A 343 11.37 -35.18 68.17
C ARG A 343 12.00 -34.53 69.42
N PRO A 344 13.31 -34.23 69.41
CA PRO A 344 13.88 -33.16 70.23
C PRO A 344 13.53 -31.79 69.62
N ASP A 345 13.04 -30.86 70.43
CA ASP A 345 12.51 -29.53 70.03
C ASP A 345 13.52 -28.56 69.38
N ILE A 346 14.72 -29.01 68.96
CA ILE A 346 15.86 -28.12 68.69
C ILE A 346 16.38 -28.19 67.23
N ALA A 347 15.96 -29.15 66.40
CA ALA A 347 16.65 -29.42 65.14
C ALA A 347 16.50 -28.37 64.00
N LEU A 348 15.50 -27.46 64.06
CA LEU A 348 15.25 -26.49 62.97
C LEU A 348 14.94 -25.05 63.45
N LEU A 349 15.08 -24.75 64.74
CA LEU A 349 14.79 -23.40 65.24
C LEU A 349 15.78 -22.36 64.69
N TRP A 350 17.07 -22.68 64.61
CA TRP A 350 18.09 -21.74 64.12
C TRP A 350 17.79 -21.16 62.72
N PHE A 351 17.12 -21.94 61.86
CA PHE A 351 16.81 -21.55 60.49
C PHE A 351 15.49 -20.77 60.40
N LEU A 352 14.50 -21.08 61.26
CA LEU A 352 13.18 -20.45 61.23
C LEU A 352 13.09 -19.16 62.09
N ILE A 353 14.02 -18.96 63.03
CA ILE A 353 14.13 -17.75 63.86
C ILE A 353 14.33 -16.47 63.01
N PRO A 354 15.26 -16.41 62.03
CA PRO A 354 15.45 -15.19 61.22
C PRO A 354 14.23 -14.86 60.35
N PHE A 355 13.51 -15.86 59.82
CA PHE A 355 12.28 -15.63 59.06
C PHE A 355 11.11 -15.17 59.95
N LYS A 356 11.01 -15.67 61.19
CA LYS A 356 10.03 -15.17 62.16
C LYS A 356 10.33 -13.72 62.58
N ALA A 357 11.60 -13.37 62.78
CA ALA A 357 12.02 -12.01 63.08
C ALA A 357 11.75 -11.06 61.90
N ALA A 358 12.09 -11.45 60.67
CA ALA A 358 11.84 -10.67 59.47
C ALA A 358 10.33 -10.46 59.21
N LYS A 359 9.51 -11.50 59.42
CA LYS A 359 8.05 -11.39 59.30
C LYS A 359 7.48 -10.41 60.32
N HIS A 360 7.92 -10.44 61.58
CA HIS A 360 7.44 -9.50 62.60
C HIS A 360 7.85 -8.05 62.27
N LEU A 361 9.09 -7.85 61.80
CA LEU A 361 9.64 -6.53 61.50
C LEU A 361 8.98 -5.90 60.25
N ILE A 362 8.68 -6.72 59.23
CA ILE A 362 8.06 -6.27 57.97
C ILE A 362 6.53 -6.18 58.08
N CYS A 363 5.86 -7.14 58.74
CA CYS A 363 4.39 -7.19 58.77
C CYS A 363 3.75 -6.33 59.86
N ASP A 364 4.40 -6.08 61.00
CA ASP A 364 3.76 -5.35 62.10
C ASP A 364 4.27 -3.91 62.25
N GLN A 365 5.57 -3.65 62.06
CA GLN A 365 6.14 -2.34 62.36
C GLN A 365 6.26 -1.41 61.15
N TYR A 366 6.54 -1.95 59.95
CA TYR A 366 6.79 -1.17 58.73
C TYR A 366 5.85 -1.46 57.56
N ARG A 367 4.72 -2.14 57.80
CA ARG A 367 3.77 -2.57 56.76
C ARG A 367 3.39 -1.46 55.77
N TRP A 368 3.11 -0.26 56.29
CA TRP A 368 2.76 0.90 55.46
C TRP A 368 3.95 1.51 54.72
N LEU A 369 5.16 1.46 55.30
CA LEU A 369 6.38 1.93 54.65
C LEU A 369 6.76 1.01 53.49
N THR A 370 6.68 -0.31 53.68
CA THR A 370 6.96 -1.30 52.64
C THR A 370 5.99 -1.18 51.48
N ILE A 371 4.68 -1.01 51.74
CA ILE A 371 3.68 -0.80 50.70
C ILE A 371 3.97 0.49 49.91
N LYS A 372 4.34 1.58 50.59
CA LYS A 372 4.71 2.84 49.93
C LYS A 372 5.94 2.69 49.03
N ILE A 373 7.00 2.04 49.51
CA ILE A 373 8.23 1.83 48.74
C ILE A 373 7.94 0.99 47.48
N VAL A 374 7.19 -0.11 47.62
CA VAL A 374 6.82 -0.97 46.47
C VAL A 374 5.94 -0.20 45.47
N SER A 375 5.00 0.61 45.94
CA SER A 375 4.16 1.44 45.06
C SER A 375 4.97 2.51 44.32
N VAL A 376 5.96 3.13 44.96
CA VAL A 376 6.84 4.13 44.34
C VAL A 376 7.76 3.49 43.30
N LEU A 377 8.33 2.32 43.60
CA LEU A 377 9.13 1.56 42.63
C LEU A 377 8.29 1.13 41.41
N LEU A 378 7.05 0.70 41.63
CA LEU A 378 6.13 0.35 40.54
C LEU A 378 5.80 1.57 39.67
N LEU A 379 5.52 2.73 40.28
CA LEU A 379 5.26 3.97 39.56
C LEU A 379 6.48 4.45 38.76
N LEU A 380 7.69 4.35 39.32
CA LEU A 380 8.93 4.67 38.62
C LEU A 380 9.18 3.72 37.44
N ALA A 381 8.90 2.43 37.59
CA ALA A 381 9.02 1.47 36.51
C ALA A 381 8.02 1.77 35.37
N ILE A 382 6.78 2.14 35.71
CA ILE A 382 5.77 2.56 34.74
C ILE A 382 6.20 3.85 34.04
N LEU A 383 6.74 4.83 34.76
CA LEU A 383 7.23 6.08 34.19
C LEU A 383 8.44 5.85 33.27
N GLY A 384 9.37 4.98 33.66
CA GLY A 384 10.53 4.60 32.84
C GLY A 384 10.11 3.88 31.55
N LEU A 385 9.15 2.95 31.65
CA LEU A 385 8.55 2.30 30.47
C LEU A 385 7.78 3.29 29.60
N PHE A 386 7.10 4.27 30.19
CA PHE A 386 6.39 5.32 29.47
C PHE A 386 7.34 6.25 28.74
N LEU A 387 8.45 6.68 29.35
CA LEU A 387 9.48 7.50 28.71
C LEU A 387 10.25 6.73 27.64
N TYR A 388 10.53 5.44 27.86
CA TYR A 388 11.15 4.57 26.85
C TYR A 388 10.25 4.36 25.64
N ASN A 389 8.93 4.24 25.85
CA ASN A 389 7.96 4.04 24.77
C ASN A 389 7.32 5.33 24.26
N MET A 390 7.64 6.49 24.83
CA MET A 390 7.20 7.77 24.29
C MET A 390 7.93 7.95 22.95
N PRO A 391 7.21 8.17 21.84
CA PRO A 391 7.82 8.48 20.56
C PRO A 391 8.38 9.90 20.65
N GLY A 392 9.57 10.02 21.24
CA GLY A 392 10.37 11.23 21.30
C GLY A 392 11.30 11.23 20.10
N THR A 393 10.97 12.12 19.16
CA THR A 393 11.92 12.82 18.30
C THR A 393 13.26 13.04 19.00
N TRP A 394 14.20 12.16 18.72
CA TRP A 394 15.64 12.38 18.80
C TRP A 394 16.20 12.07 17.42
#